data_AF-A0A947G3L7-F1
#
_entry.id   AF-A0A947G3L7-F1
#
_cell.length_a   1.000
_cell.length_b   1.000
_cell.length_c   1.000
_cell.angle_alpha   90.00
_cell.angle_beta   90.00
_cell.angle_gamma   90.00
#
_symmetry.space_group_name_H-M   'P 1'
#
loop_
_entity.id
_entity.type
_entity.pdbx_description
1 polymer ?
#
loop_
_entity_poly.entity_id
_entity_poly.type
_entity_poly.pdbx_seq_one_letter_code
_entity_poly.pdbx_strand_id
1 'polypeptide(L)'
;TKEIGSRRRHRTIVRGAKNHDIFASDDTFVYWGSWQPRGKGQVSRVRVAGGREEVLATELRSPVGVAVVGNQLAVANKGEDTILLVDLPR
;
A
#
# COMPACT_ATOMS: atom_id res chain seq x y z
N THR A 1 -35.44 -24.75 -11.74
CA THR A 1 -35.27 -23.35 -11.31
C THR A 1 -33.81 -22.97 -11.39
N LYS A 2 -33.53 -21.75 -11.85
CA LYS A 2 -32.24 -21.20 -12.32
C LYS A 2 -31.14 -21.17 -11.23
N GLU A 3 -29.90 -21.20 -11.71
CA GLU A 3 -28.58 -21.20 -11.03
C GLU A 3 -28.40 -20.28 -9.81
N ILE A 4 -27.44 -20.62 -8.94
CA ILE A 4 -26.43 -19.65 -8.44
C ILE A 4 -25.04 -20.30 -8.42
N GLY A 5 -24.32 -20.20 -9.54
CA GLY A 5 -22.87 -20.38 -9.53
C GLY A 5 -22.22 -19.27 -8.70
N SER A 6 -21.50 -19.64 -7.64
CA SER A 6 -20.73 -18.72 -6.82
C SER A 6 -19.60 -18.07 -7.63
N ARG A 7 -19.91 -16.94 -8.28
CA ARG A 7 -18.89 -16.02 -8.82
C ARG A 7 -18.08 -15.49 -7.64
N ARG A 8 -16.79 -15.82 -7.60
CA ARG A 8 -15.83 -15.29 -6.63
C ARG A 8 -15.92 -13.75 -6.60
N ARG A 9 -16.37 -13.17 -5.47
CA ARG A 9 -16.44 -11.71 -5.24
C ARG A 9 -15.10 -11.16 -4.73
N HIS A 10 -13.99 -11.55 -5.34
CA HIS A 10 -12.68 -10.99 -5.00
C HIS A 10 -11.79 -10.87 -6.24
N ARG A 11 -11.02 -9.77 -6.32
CA ARG A 11 -10.03 -9.54 -7.37
C ARG A 11 -8.68 -9.25 -6.71
N THR A 12 -7.69 -10.08 -7.00
CA THR A 12 -6.31 -9.81 -6.60
C THR A 12 -5.72 -8.76 -7.54
N ILE A 13 -5.30 -7.62 -7.01
CA ILE A 13 -4.70 -6.53 -7.78
C ILE A 13 -3.16 -6.51 -7.72
N VAL A 14 -2.56 -7.19 -6.73
CA VAL A 14 -1.09 -7.39 -6.59
C VAL A 14 -0.80 -8.80 -6.07
N ARG A 15 0.28 -9.42 -6.54
CA ARG A 15 0.81 -10.71 -6.06
C ARG A 15 2.21 -10.53 -5.49
N GLY A 16 2.57 -11.35 -4.50
CA GLY A 16 3.93 -11.41 -3.94
C GLY A 16 4.31 -10.28 -3.00
N ALA A 17 3.41 -9.32 -2.78
CA ALA A 17 3.67 -8.25 -1.84
C ALA A 17 3.57 -8.78 -0.39
N LYS A 18 4.50 -8.31 0.46
CA LYS A 18 4.83 -8.93 1.75
C LYS A 18 4.28 -8.09 2.90
N ASN A 19 3.70 -8.75 3.91
CA ASN A 19 3.24 -8.17 5.18
C ASN A 19 2.40 -6.90 5.03
N HIS A 20 1.28 -7.00 4.30
CA HIS A 20 0.27 -5.94 4.14
C HIS A 20 -0.57 -5.74 5.40
N ASP A 21 0.04 -5.47 6.55
CA ASP A 21 -0.74 -5.27 7.76
C ASP A 21 -1.46 -3.92 7.73
N ILE A 22 -0.98 -2.96 6.91
CA ILE A 22 -1.51 -1.61 6.82
C ILE A 22 -1.61 -1.12 5.37
N PHE A 23 -2.79 -0.65 5.00
CA PHE A 23 -3.05 -0.02 3.71
C PHE A 23 -3.92 1.22 3.85
N ALA A 24 -3.80 2.11 2.88
CA ALA A 24 -4.73 3.21 2.60
C ALA A 24 -5.17 3.12 1.15
N SER A 25 -6.23 3.84 0.78
CA SER A 25 -6.67 3.91 -0.61
C SER A 25 -7.31 5.26 -0.91
N ASP A 26 -7.26 5.64 -2.18
CA ASP A 26 -8.14 6.65 -2.78
C ASP A 26 -8.94 6.01 -3.93
N ASP A 27 -9.61 6.82 -4.74
CA ASP A 27 -10.41 6.35 -5.86
C ASP A 27 -9.59 5.64 -6.95
N THR A 28 -8.28 5.86 -6.99
CA THR A 28 -7.39 5.41 -8.07
C THR A 28 -6.41 4.34 -7.62
N PHE A 29 -5.90 4.41 -6.38
CA PHE A 29 -4.78 3.60 -5.90
C PHE A 29 -5.05 2.98 -4.53
N VAL A 30 -4.42 1.82 -4.31
CA VAL A 30 -4.19 1.25 -2.98
C VAL A 30 -2.72 1.47 -2.64
N TYR A 31 -2.46 1.89 -1.41
CA TYR A 31 -1.15 2.19 -0.84
C TYR A 31 -0.88 1.25 0.31
N TRP A 32 0.35 0.80 0.48
CA TRP A 32 0.73 -0.02 1.63
C TRP A 32 2.17 0.22 2.04
N GLY A 33 2.43 0.03 3.34
CA GLY A 33 3.77 -0.09 3.87
C GLY A 33 4.19 -1.55 3.89
N SER A 34 5.42 -1.84 3.51
CA SER A 34 6.10 -3.11 3.79
C SER A 34 7.27 -2.83 4.71
N TRP A 35 7.37 -3.55 5.82
CA TRP A 35 8.53 -3.50 6.72
C TRP A 35 9.59 -4.56 6.39
N GLN A 36 9.39 -5.33 5.32
CA GLN A 36 10.35 -6.33 4.86
C GLN A 36 11.13 -5.90 3.62
N PRO A 37 12.43 -6.26 3.54
CA PRO A 37 13.21 -6.91 4.60
C PRO A 37 13.43 -5.96 5.80
N ARG A 38 13.68 -6.51 6.99
CA ARG A 38 13.81 -5.70 8.23
C ARG A 38 14.87 -4.60 8.04
N GLY A 39 14.51 -3.37 8.41
CA GLY A 39 15.38 -2.20 8.26
C GLY A 39 15.44 -1.61 6.84
N LYS A 40 14.75 -2.20 5.87
CA LYS A 40 14.62 -1.72 4.48
C LYS A 40 13.17 -1.74 4.04
N GLY A 41 12.31 -1.16 4.87
CA GLY A 41 10.91 -1.01 4.54
C GLY A 41 10.70 -0.06 3.37
N GLN A 42 9.54 -0.18 2.74
CA GLN A 42 9.14 0.65 1.63
C GLN A 42 7.66 1.00 1.74
N VAL A 43 7.27 2.05 1.04
CA VAL A 43 5.87 2.34 0.74
C VAL A 43 5.66 2.18 -0.75
N SER A 44 4.62 1.44 -1.10
CA SER A 44 4.25 1.16 -2.49
C SER A 44 2.80 1.54 -2.75
N ARG A 45 2.47 1.70 -4.04
CA ARG A 45 1.09 1.80 -4.52
C ARG A 45 0.84 0.94 -5.74
N VAL A 46 -0.43 0.67 -6.01
CA VAL A 46 -0.93 0.04 -7.24
C VAL A 46 -2.29 0.62 -7.58
N ARG A 47 -2.62 0.71 -8.86
CA ARG A 47 -3.96 1.11 -9.27
C ARG A 47 -4.99 0.11 -8.75
N VAL A 48 -6.16 0.60 -8.33
CA VAL A 48 -7.33 -0.21 -7.95
C VAL A 48 -7.78 -1.11 -9.11
N ALA A 49 -7.59 -0.66 -10.35
CA ALA A 49 -7.81 -1.45 -11.56
C ALA A 49 -6.83 -2.63 -11.73
N GLY A 50 -5.79 -2.72 -10.88
CA GLY A 50 -4.63 -3.58 -11.07
C GLY A 50 -3.55 -2.90 -11.91
N GLY A 51 -2.37 -3.52 -11.95
CA GLY A 51 -1.24 -3.02 -12.74
C GLY A 51 0.09 -3.33 -12.07
N ARG A 52 1.10 -2.56 -12.47
CA ARG A 52 2.45 -2.64 -11.88
C ARG A 52 2.47 -1.93 -10.53
N GLU A 53 3.17 -2.52 -9.57
CA GLU A 53 3.51 -1.88 -8.31
C GLU A 53 4.48 -0.71 -8.56
N GLU A 54 4.19 0.44 -7.95
CA GLU A 54 5.03 1.62 -7.93
C GLU A 54 5.58 1.82 -6.52
N VAL A 55 6.91 1.93 -6.38
CA VAL A 55 7.56 2.24 -5.11
C VAL A 55 7.63 3.76 -4.95
N LEU A 56 7.11 4.27 -3.84
CA LEU A 56 7.05 5.71 -3.54
C LEU A 56 8.17 6.14 -2.58
N ALA A 57 8.55 5.27 -1.66
CA ALA A 57 9.63 5.52 -0.70
C ALA A 57 10.32 4.20 -0.32
N THR A 58 11.62 4.26 -0.03
CA THR A 58 12.46 3.13 0.36
C THR A 58 13.27 3.45 1.62
N GLU A 59 14.02 2.48 2.12
CA GLU A 59 14.91 2.63 3.30
C GLU A 59 14.16 3.11 4.56
N LEU A 60 12.89 2.76 4.69
CA LEU A 60 12.09 3.06 5.88
C LEU A 60 12.36 2.03 6.98
N ARG A 61 12.45 2.47 8.23
CA ARG A 61 12.64 1.58 9.37
C ARG A 61 11.30 1.21 10.00
N SER A 62 10.71 0.11 9.54
CA SER A 62 9.42 -0.39 10.06
C SER A 62 8.26 0.61 9.88
N PRO A 63 7.83 0.90 8.64
CA PRO A 63 6.58 1.62 8.41
C PRO A 63 5.40 0.82 8.97
N VAL A 64 4.58 1.45 9.83
CA VAL A 64 3.46 0.81 10.56
C VAL A 64 2.10 1.50 10.35
N GLY A 65 2.05 2.55 9.55
CA GLY A 65 0.87 3.39 9.37
C GLY A 65 0.95 4.13 8.04
N VAL A 66 -0.10 4.11 7.22
CA VAL A 66 -0.20 4.97 6.03
C VAL A 66 -1.58 5.62 5.95
N ALA A 67 -1.64 6.88 5.55
CA ALA A 67 -2.88 7.62 5.31
C ALA A 67 -2.71 8.61 4.16
N VAL A 68 -3.72 8.77 3.31
CA VAL A 68 -3.74 9.79 2.25
C VAL A 68 -4.12 11.13 2.87
N VAL A 69 -3.33 12.17 2.60
CA VAL A 69 -3.55 13.54 3.07
C VAL A 69 -3.34 14.48 1.90
N GLY A 70 -4.42 14.89 1.24
CA GLY A 70 -4.35 15.69 0.02
C GLY A 70 -3.58 14.96 -1.08
N ASN A 71 -2.52 15.58 -1.61
CA ASN A 71 -1.65 14.98 -2.63
C ASN A 71 -0.41 14.29 -2.02
N GLN A 72 -0.48 13.88 -0.75
CA GLN A 72 0.62 13.25 -0.04
C GLN A 72 0.13 11.99 0.69
N LEU A 73 1.08 11.14 1.05
CA LEU A 73 0.88 10.03 1.97
C LEU A 73 1.61 10.34 3.27
N ALA A 74 0.89 10.37 4.39
CA ALA A 74 1.47 10.38 5.72
C ALA A 74 1.86 8.95 6.10
N VAL A 75 3.12 8.74 6.49
CA VAL A 75 3.71 7.43 6.79
C VAL A 75 4.29 7.44 8.20
N ALA A 76 3.76 6.58 9.08
CA ALA A 76 4.35 6.36 10.40
C ALA A 76 5.54 5.41 10.30
N ASN A 77 6.76 5.95 10.46
CA ASN A 77 8.01 5.23 10.36
C ASN A 77 8.57 4.93 11.76
N LYS A 78 8.00 3.90 12.39
CA LYS A 78 8.18 3.60 13.83
C LYS A 78 9.64 3.44 14.25
N GLY A 79 10.48 2.83 13.42
CA GLY A 79 11.88 2.56 13.77
C GLY A 79 12.79 3.79 13.73
N GLU A 80 12.31 4.89 13.15
CA GLU A 80 12.98 6.21 13.16
C GLU A 80 12.21 7.25 13.99
N ASP A 81 11.12 6.86 14.68
CA ASP A 81 10.28 7.77 15.46
C ASP A 81 9.77 9.00 14.68
N THR A 82 9.43 8.82 13.40
CA THR A 82 9.00 9.90 12.51
C THR A 82 7.64 9.66 11.84
N ILE A 83 6.97 10.75 11.47
CA ILE A 83 5.93 10.77 10.43
C ILE A 83 6.53 11.43 9.20
N LEU A 84 6.52 10.74 8.07
CA LEU A 84 7.02 11.24 6.78
C LEU A 84 5.83 11.59 5.89
N LEU A 85 5.94 12.68 5.15
CA LEU A 85 5.04 12.98 4.04
C LEU A 85 5.73 12.59 2.73
N VAL A 86 5.09 11.71 1.97
CA VAL A 86 5.55 11.27 0.66
C VAL A 86 4.64 11.89 -0.39
N ASP A 87 5.20 12.71 -1.28
CA ASP A 87 4.42 13.29 -2.38
C ASP A 87 3.91 12.21 -3.32
N LEU A 88 2.63 12.29 -3.66
CA LEU A 88 2.03 11.41 -4.63
C LEU A 88 2.35 11.91 -6.04
N PRO A 89 2.92 11.05 -6.92
CA PRO A 89 3.10 11.39 -8.32
C PRO A 89 1.73 11.68 -8.94
N ARG A 90 1.69 12.80 -9.68
CA ARG A 90 0.53 13.20 -10.49
C ARG A 90 0.28 12.22 -11.63
#